data_AF-A0A1W9U5B0-F1
#
_entry.id   AF-A0A1W9U5B0-F1
#
_cell.length_a   1.000
_cell.length_b   1.000
_cell.length_c   1.000
_cell.angle_alpha   90.00
_cell.angle_beta   90.00
_cell.angle_gamma   90.00
#
_symmetry.space_group_name_H-M   'P 1'
#
loop_
_entity.id
_entity.type
_entity.pdbx_description
1 polymer ?
#
loop_
_entity_poly.entity_id
_entity_poly.type
_entity_poly.pdbx_seq_one_letter_code
_entity_poly.pdbx_strand_id
1 'polypeptide(L)' 'MKAVRVLDTTHEAQLINYLKTTNIEVGLLFNFGRKPGAKRFVYDNKRKNISDDQRKSAAE' A
#
# COMPACT_ATOMS: atom_id res chain seq x y z
N MET A 1 0.51 8.28 -7.60
CA MET A 1 -0.13 9.27 -6.70
C MET A 1 -1.54 9.57 -7.21
N LYS A 2 -2.52 9.83 -6.33
CA LYS A 2 -3.90 10.14 -6.75
C LYS A 2 -4.41 11.43 -6.09
N ALA A 3 -5.07 12.29 -6.88
CA ALA A 3 -5.75 13.49 -6.42
C ALA A 3 -7.26 13.27 -6.56
N VAL A 4 -7.88 12.67 -5.54
CA VAL A 4 -9.30 12.30 -5.55
C VAL A 4 -10.06 13.08 -4.48
N ARG A 5 -11.36 13.30 -4.70
CA ARG A 5 -12.20 14.03 -3.73
C ARG A 5 -12.24 13.32 -2.37
N VAL A 6 -12.28 11.99 -2.38
CA VAL A 6 -12.24 11.13 -1.18
C VAL A 6 -11.44 9.87 -1.52
N LEU A 7 -10.61 9.40 -0.59
CA LEU A 7 -10.02 8.06 -0.67
C LEU A 7 -11.09 7.04 -0.26
N ASP A 8 -11.48 6.17 -1.19
CA ASP A 8 -12.42 5.08 -0.92
C ASP A 8 -11.70 3.78 -0.55
N THR A 9 -12.49 2.77 -0.15
CA THR A 9 -12.00 1.44 0.28
C THR A 9 -11.25 0.69 -0.83
N THR A 10 -11.46 1.00 -2.10
CA THR A 10 -10.73 0.40 -3.23
C THR A 10 -9.27 0.82 -3.21
N HIS A 11 -9.00 2.08 -2.86
CA HIS A 11 -7.64 2.60 -2.71
C HIS A 11 -6.89 1.93 -1.56
N GLU A 12 -7.59 1.66 -0.47
CA GLU A 12 -7.06 0.95 0.69
C GLU A 12 -6.81 -0.52 0.35
N ALA A 13 -7.74 -1.17 -0.32
CA ALA A 13 -7.59 -2.56 -0.77
C ALA A 13 -6.39 -2.72 -1.71
N GLN A 14 -6.19 -1.76 -2.62
CA GLN A 14 -5.02 -1.74 -3.50
C GLN A 14 -3.72 -1.64 -2.69
N LEU A 15 -3.62 -0.69 -1.75
CA LEU A 15 -2.44 -0.55 -0.89
C LEU A 15 -2.19 -1.81 -0.05
N ILE A 16 -3.24 -2.40 0.53
CA ILE A 16 -3.14 -3.62 1.33
C ILE A 16 -2.68 -4.81 0.47
N ASN A 17 -3.11 -4.91 -0.78
CA ASN A 17 -2.65 -5.97 -1.68
C ASN A 17 -1.14 -5.84 -1.97
N TYR A 18 -0.65 -4.63 -2.22
CA TYR A 18 0.78 -4.40 -2.36
C TYR A 18 1.54 -4.70 -1.07
N LEU A 19 1.00 -4.31 0.09
CA LEU A 19 1.59 -4.70 1.36
C LEU A 19 1.63 -6.21 1.47
N LYS A 20 0.56 -6.95 1.17
CA LYS A 20 0.54 -8.42 1.26
C LYS A 20 1.58 -9.13 0.39
N THR A 21 1.81 -8.67 -0.84
CA THR A 21 2.67 -9.35 -1.82
C THR A 21 4.13 -8.90 -1.76
N THR A 22 4.43 -7.83 -1.03
CA THR A 22 5.79 -7.31 -0.87
C THR A 22 6.28 -7.50 0.57
N ASN A 23 7.60 -7.36 0.78
CA ASN A 23 8.18 -7.28 2.12
C ASN A 23 7.98 -5.90 2.78
N ILE A 24 7.26 -4.99 2.13
CA ILE A 24 6.95 -3.69 2.70
C ILE A 24 5.87 -3.87 3.78
N GLU A 25 6.18 -3.42 4.99
CA GLU A 25 5.27 -3.52 6.14
C GLU A 25 4.41 -2.27 6.32
N VAL A 26 4.89 -1.12 5.83
CA VAL A 26 4.25 0.17 6.06
C VAL A 26 3.91 0.82 4.72
N GLY A 27 2.63 1.11 4.53
CA GLY A 27 2.10 1.82 3.37
C GLY A 27 1.54 3.17 3.77
N LEU A 28 1.84 4.21 3.00
CA LEU A 28 1.26 5.54 3.17
C LEU A 28 0.28 5.83 2.03
N LEU A 29 -0.99 6.03 2.36
CA LEU A 29 -1.98 6.51 1.42
C LEU A 29 -2.17 8.01 1.62
N PHE A 30 -1.72 8.81 0.65
CA PHE A 30 -1.80 10.26 0.72
C PHE A 30 -2.75 10.80 -0.36
N ASN A 31 -3.72 11.61 0.06
CA ASN A 31 -4.63 12.33 -0.82
C ASN A 31 -4.09 13.76 -1.06
N PHE A 32 -3.77 14.07 -2.32
CA PHE A 32 -3.35 15.40 -2.76
C PHE A 32 -4.55 16.29 -3.20
N GLY A 33 -5.78 15.89 -2.91
CA GLY A 33 -6.98 16.69 -3.18
C GLY A 33 -7.05 17.97 -2.35
N ARG A 34 -8.10 18.78 -2.58
CA ARG A 34 -8.32 20.08 -1.89
C ARG A 34 -8.26 20.01 -0.36
N LYS A 35 -8.58 18.84 0.22
CA LYS A 35 -8.33 18.53 1.62
C LYS A 35 -7.24 17.46 1.68
N PRO A 36 -6.00 17.82 2.08
CA PRO A 36 -4.94 16.83 2.22
C PRO A 36 -5.32 15.85 3.34
N GLY A 37 -5.13 14.56 3.07
CA GLY A 37 -5.43 13.50 4.02
C GLY A 37 -4.42 12.38 3.88
N ALA A 38 -3.85 11.95 5.00
CA ALA A 38 -2.90 10.85 5.04
C ALA A 38 -3.45 9.71 5.90
N LYS A 39 -3.33 8.49 5.42
CA LYS A 39 -3.60 7.27 6.20
C LYS A 39 -2.38 6.35 6.14
N ARG A 40 -1.98 5.85 7.30
CA ARG A 40 -0.89 4.88 7.43
C ARG A 40 -1.47 3.48 7.63
N PHE A 41 -0.99 2.54 6.85
CA PHE A 41 -1.32 1.12 6.98
C PHE A 41 -0.08 0.36 7.42
N VAL A 42 -0.26 -0.54 8.38
CA VAL A 42 0.80 -1.43 8.88
C VAL A 42 0.35 -2.86 8.68
N TYR A 43 1.22 -3.67 8.08
CA TYR A 43 0.97 -5.07 7.78
C TYR A 43 2.15 -5.91 8.27
N ASP A 44 1.88 -6.86 9.16
CA ASP A 44 2.91 -7.72 9.75
C ASP A 44 3.33 -8.82 8.76
N ASN A 45 4.65 -8.95 8.50
CA ASN A 45 5.20 -9.93 7.57
C ASN A 45 5.33 -11.33 8.16
N LYS A 46 5.13 -11.54 9.47
CA LYS A 46 5.38 -12.83 10.14
C LYS A 46 4.67 -14.04 9.52
N ARG A 47 3.56 -13.83 8.82
CA ARG A 47 2.77 -14.88 8.17
C ARG A 47 2.93 -14.94 6.66
N LYS A 48 3.81 -14.13 6.08
CA LYS A 48 4.02 -14.07 4.64
C LYS A 48 5.01 -15.13 4.20
N ASN A 49 4.58 -16.02 3.32
CA ASN A 49 5.45 -16.91 2.54
C ASN A 49 5.76 -16.25 1.20
N ILE A 50 6.53 -15.15 1.20
CA ILE A 50 6.97 -14.49 -0.03
C ILE A 50 8.25 -15.20 -0.51
N SER A 51 8.19 -15.86 -1.65
CA SER A 51 9.36 -16.44 -2.30
C SER A 51 10.29 -15.33 -2.80
N ASP A 52 11.61 -15.61 -2.80
CA ASP A 52 12.67 -14.65 -3.16
C ASP A 52 12.49 -14.01 -4.55
N ASP A 53 11.74 -14.67 -5.43
CA ASP A 53 11.50 -14.26 -6.81
C ASP A 53 10.53 -13.06 -6.93
N GLN A 54 9.57 -12.94 -6.00
CA GLN A 54 8.68 -11.77 -5.94
C GLN A 54 9.40 -10.49 -5.46
N ARG A 55 10.68 -10.58 -5.05
CA ARG A 55 11.47 -9.47 -4.50
C ARG A 55 11.92 -8.44 -5.53
N LYS A 56 11.98 -8.79 -6.82
CA LYS A 56 12.47 -7.89 -7.88
C LYS A 56 11.36 -7.11 -8.60
N SER A 57 10.21 -7.74 -8.84
CA SER A 57 9.17 -7.18 -9.70
C SER A 57 8.42 -5.95 -9.12
N ALA A 58 8.44 -5.73 -7.80
CA ALA A 58 7.74 -4.60 -7.17
C ALA A 58 8.63 -3.37 -6.93
N ALA A 59 9.94 -3.48 -7.16
CA ALA A 59 10.91 -2.42 -6.98
C ALA A 59 11.28 -1.69 -8.28
N GLU A 60 10.81 -2.18 -9.43
CA GLU A 60 10.91 -1.56 -10.76
C GLU A 60 9.63 -0.78 -11.13
#